data_AF-Q54NQ6-F1
#
_entry.id   AF-Q54NQ6-F1
#
_cell.length_a   1.000
_cell.length_b   1.000
_cell.length_c   1.000
_cell.angle_alpha   90.00
_cell.angle_beta   90.00
_cell.angle_gamma   90.00
#
_symmetry.space_group_name_H-M   'P 1'
#
loop_
_entity.id
_entity.type
_entity.pdbx_description
1 polymer ?
#
loop_
_entity_poly.entity_id
_entity_poly.type
_entity_poly.pdbx_seq_one_letter_code
_entity_poly.pdbx_strand_id
1 'polypeptide(L)'
;MNFFDKLKGELNLGEEELNKKTIQIRLFYPHTLELNSNSTKLIDNFIVNGTLNIVRRQKGITVFGRILKEKFTLLHECYSTFKYEDFPLQKFILYTPGYHYVHFYTFI
;
A
#
# COMPACT_ATOMS: atom_id res chain seq x y z
N MET A 1 10.57 -12.52 -30.25
CA MET A 1 10.19 -12.09 -28.88
C MET A 1 8.82 -11.46 -28.99
N ASN A 2 7.81 -11.97 -28.27
CA ASN A 2 6.42 -11.59 -28.50
C ASN A 2 6.08 -10.31 -27.72
N PHE A 3 5.12 -9.52 -28.20
CA PHE A 3 4.72 -8.23 -27.61
C PHE A 3 4.36 -8.35 -26.11
N PHE A 4 3.81 -9.51 -25.71
CA PHE A 4 3.51 -9.83 -24.31
C PHE A 4 4.75 -10.00 -23.42
N ASP A 5 5.89 -10.42 -23.96
CA ASP A 5 7.15 -10.49 -23.21
C ASP A 5 7.71 -9.09 -22.94
N LYS A 6 7.43 -8.12 -23.83
CA LYS A 6 7.78 -6.70 -23.63
C LYS A 6 6.97 -6.07 -22.49
N LEU A 7 5.66 -6.33 -22.45
CA LEU A 7 4.78 -5.84 -21.39
C LEU A 7 5.02 -6.54 -20.03
N LYS A 8 5.36 -7.84 -20.03
CA LYS A 8 5.76 -8.54 -18.78
C LYS A 8 7.13 -8.08 -18.28
N GLY A 9 8.03 -7.67 -19.16
CA GLY A 9 9.32 -7.07 -18.80
C GLY A 9 9.22 -5.64 -18.25
N GLU A 10 8.09 -4.95 -18.44
CA GLU A 10 7.97 -3.50 -18.28
C GLU A 10 7.76 -2.98 -16.85
N LEU A 11 7.93 -3.82 -15.82
CA LEU A 11 8.15 -3.32 -14.46
C LEU A 11 9.16 -4.16 -13.66
N ASN A 12 10.14 -4.78 -14.34
CA ASN A 12 11.41 -5.10 -13.65
C ASN A 12 12.23 -3.81 -13.51
N LEU A 13 11.69 -2.83 -12.79
CA LEU A 13 12.52 -1.75 -12.24
C LEU A 13 13.62 -2.45 -11.45
N GLY A 14 14.88 -2.23 -11.81
CA GLY A 14 15.99 -2.75 -11.01
C GLY A 14 15.78 -2.38 -9.54
N GLU A 15 16.24 -3.20 -8.60
CA GLU A 15 15.97 -3.00 -7.17
C GLU A 15 16.28 -1.57 -6.71
N GLU A 16 17.32 -0.96 -7.26
CA GLU A 16 17.66 0.45 -7.04
C GLU A 16 16.62 1.44 -7.54
N GLU A 17 16.09 1.27 -8.75
CA GLU A 17 15.04 2.14 -9.29
C GLU A 17 13.73 2.00 -8.53
N LEU A 18 13.39 0.76 -8.16
CA LEU A 18 12.26 0.46 -7.30
C LEU A 18 12.42 1.20 -5.96
N ASN A 19 13.60 1.11 -5.32
CA ASN A 19 13.92 1.82 -4.08
C ASN A 19 13.90 3.36 -4.22
N LYS A 20 14.29 3.89 -5.38
CA LYS A 20 14.24 5.33 -5.64
C LYS A 20 12.81 5.85 -5.80
N LYS A 21 11.93 5.09 -6.45
CA LYS A 21 10.56 5.55 -6.79
C LYS A 21 9.49 5.11 -5.80
N THR A 22 9.75 4.08 -5.00
CA THR A 22 8.73 3.48 -4.13
C THR A 22 9.12 3.50 -2.65
N ILE A 23 8.11 3.44 -1.79
CA ILE A 23 8.23 3.30 -0.34
C ILE A 23 7.58 1.98 0.06
N GLN A 24 8.25 1.18 0.89
CA GLN A 24 7.62 0.03 1.53
C GLN A 24 6.62 0.50 2.58
N ILE A 25 5.45 -0.11 2.61
CA ILE A 25 4.41 0.19 3.60
C ILE A 25 3.82 -1.09 4.18
N ARG A 26 3.22 -0.94 5.35
CA ARG A 26 2.36 -1.95 5.97
C ARG A 26 1.04 -1.31 6.37
N LEU A 27 -0.07 -1.88 5.92
CA LEU A 27 -1.41 -1.53 6.32
C LEU A 27 -1.94 -2.63 7.23
N PHE A 28 -2.26 -2.30 8.47
CA PHE A 28 -2.84 -3.26 9.41
C PHE A 28 -4.32 -2.95 9.64
N TYR A 29 -5.19 -3.88 9.29
CA TYR A 29 -6.62 -3.82 9.51
C TYR A 29 -6.95 -4.67 10.75
N PRO A 30 -7.11 -4.07 11.94
CA PRO A 30 -7.38 -4.82 13.16
C PRO A 30 -8.80 -5.39 13.16
N HIS A 31 -9.00 -6.49 13.88
CA HIS A 31 -10.33 -7.07 14.15
C HIS A 31 -11.17 -7.38 12.91
N THR A 32 -10.55 -7.62 11.75
CA THR A 32 -11.25 -8.07 10.55
C THR A 32 -10.66 -9.37 10.02
N LEU A 33 -11.53 -10.22 9.48
CA LEU A 33 -11.15 -11.47 8.79
C LEU A 33 -11.09 -11.29 7.28
N GLU A 34 -11.77 -10.27 6.75
CA GLU A 34 -11.82 -9.96 5.32
C GLU A 34 -11.68 -8.46 5.04
N LEU A 35 -11.07 -8.15 3.90
CA LEU A 35 -11.03 -6.79 3.38
C LEU A 35 -12.34 -6.50 2.66
N ASN A 36 -12.97 -5.38 2.95
CA ASN A 36 -14.15 -4.97 2.18
C ASN A 36 -13.73 -4.53 0.77
N SER A 37 -14.70 -4.49 -0.15
CA SER A 37 -14.45 -4.16 -1.55
C SER A 37 -13.74 -2.81 -1.76
N ASN A 38 -14.01 -1.82 -0.90
CA ASN A 38 -13.39 -0.48 -1.01
C ASN A 38 -11.92 -0.51 -0.58
N SER A 39 -11.59 -1.20 0.50
CA SER A 39 -10.21 -1.38 0.96
C SER A 39 -9.40 -2.22 -0.02
N THR A 40 -10.01 -3.24 -0.64
CA THR A 40 -9.39 -3.99 -1.74
C THR A 40 -9.09 -3.08 -2.94
N LYS A 41 -10.03 -2.23 -3.38
CA LYS A 41 -9.80 -1.24 -4.44
C LYS A 41 -8.65 -0.28 -4.13
N LEU A 42 -8.58 0.22 -2.89
CA LEU A 42 -7.46 1.06 -2.44
C LEU A 42 -6.13 0.30 -2.60
N ILE A 43 -6.06 -0.93 -2.11
CA ILE A 43 -4.85 -1.76 -2.16
C ILE A 43 -4.42 -2.00 -3.60
N ASP A 44 -5.35 -2.39 -4.48
CA ASP A 44 -5.06 -2.66 -5.89
C ASP A 44 -4.56 -1.40 -6.63
N ASN A 45 -5.05 -0.22 -6.26
CA ASN A 45 -4.63 1.04 -6.86
C ASN A 45 -3.31 1.59 -6.31
N PHE A 46 -2.99 1.31 -5.04
CA PHE A 46 -1.82 1.89 -4.37
C PHE A 46 -0.60 0.99 -4.43
N ILE A 47 -0.78 -0.31 -4.16
CA ILE A 47 0.33 -1.25 -4.05
C ILE A 47 0.84 -1.59 -5.45
N VAL A 48 2.14 -1.43 -5.66
CA VAL A 48 2.83 -1.79 -6.88
C VAL A 48 2.67 -3.30 -7.11
N ASN A 49 2.19 -3.65 -8.30
CA ASN A 49 1.97 -5.05 -8.68
C ASN A 49 3.24 -5.90 -8.49
N GLY A 50 3.07 -7.14 -8.03
CA GLY A 50 4.19 -8.03 -7.69
C GLY A 50 4.83 -7.79 -6.32
N THR A 51 4.50 -6.68 -5.63
CA THR A 51 5.00 -6.40 -4.26
C THR A 51 3.99 -6.70 -3.16
N LEU A 52 2.73 -6.96 -3.53
CA LEU A 52 1.63 -7.20 -2.61
C LEU A 52 1.80 -8.53 -1.86
N ASN A 53 1.72 -8.46 -0.53
CA ASN A 53 1.64 -9.64 0.33
C ASN A 53 0.58 -9.42 1.42
N ILE A 54 -0.34 -10.37 1.57
CA ILE A 54 -1.46 -10.29 2.52
C ILE A 54 -1.31 -11.42 3.55
N VAL A 55 -1.13 -11.04 4.80
CA VAL A 55 -1.04 -11.95 5.95
C VAL A 55 -2.30 -11.84 6.79
N ARG A 56 -3.04 -12.95 6.91
CA ARG A 56 -4.25 -13.03 7.73
C ARG A 56 -3.91 -13.69 9.07
N ARG A 57 -4.27 -13.05 10.19
CA ARG A 57 -4.10 -13.58 11.54
C ARG A 57 -5.37 -13.36 12.35
N GLN A 58 -5.51 -14.05 13.48
CA GLN A 58 -6.66 -13.88 14.38
C GLN A 58 -6.88 -12.43 14.83
N LYS A 59 -5.81 -11.63 14.94
CA LYS A 59 -5.89 -10.21 15.35
C LYS A 59 -6.30 -9.26 14.22
N GLY A 60 -6.31 -9.72 12.96
CA GLY A 60 -6.60 -8.87 11.81
C GLY A 60 -5.82 -9.25 10.55
N ILE A 61 -5.94 -8.42 9.52
CA ILE A 61 -5.26 -8.56 8.25
C ILE A 61 -4.12 -7.57 8.16
N THR A 62 -2.95 -8.02 7.73
CA THR A 62 -1.81 -7.16 7.43
C THR A 62 -1.50 -7.23 5.95
N VAL A 63 -1.46 -6.08 5.30
CA VAL A 63 -1.09 -5.92 3.91
C VAL A 63 0.28 -5.26 3.86
N PHE A 64 1.21 -5.92 3.20
CA PHE A 64 2.55 -5.42 2.93
C PHE A 64 2.69 -5.16 1.44
N GLY A 65 3.47 -4.16 1.11
CA GLY A 65 3.86 -3.92 -0.27
C GLY A 65 4.62 -2.64 -0.41
N ARG A 66 4.74 -2.19 -1.65
CA ARG A 66 5.39 -0.94 -1.99
C ARG A 66 4.38 -0.03 -2.68
N ILE A 67 4.47 1.27 -2.42
CA ILE A 67 3.70 2.29 -3.14
C ILE A 67 4.66 3.23 -3.84
N LEU A 68 4.21 3.90 -4.90
CA LEU A 68 4.95 5.01 -5.49
C LEU A 68 5.05 6.17 -4.49
N LYS A 69 6.19 6.85 -4.44
CA LYS A 69 6.43 8.01 -3.55
C LYS A 69 5.39 9.10 -3.78
N GLU A 70 5.02 9.38 -5.03
CA GLU A 70 3.99 10.36 -5.37
C GLU A 70 2.59 10.04 -4.79
N LYS A 71 2.28 8.75 -4.54
CA LYS A 71 1.00 8.32 -3.97
C LYS A 71 0.98 8.43 -2.44
N PHE A 72 2.11 8.72 -1.80
CA PHE A 72 2.20 8.71 -0.34
C PHE A 72 1.32 9.78 0.31
N THR A 73 1.24 10.98 -0.27
CA THR A 73 0.36 12.05 0.22
C THR A 73 -1.11 11.63 0.16
N LEU A 74 -1.55 11.03 -0.95
CA LEU A 74 -2.92 10.55 -1.06
C LEU A 74 -3.20 9.40 -0.08
N LEU A 75 -2.22 8.53 0.18
CA LEU A 75 -2.35 7.46 1.18
C LEU A 75 -2.51 8.05 2.59
N HIS A 76 -1.81 9.14 2.90
CA HIS A 76 -2.00 9.86 4.15
C HIS A 76 -3.43 10.37 4.30
N GLU A 77 -3.96 11.04 3.28
CA GLU A 77 -5.33 11.54 3.29
C GLU A 77 -6.32 10.39 3.49
N CYS A 78 -6.10 9.25 2.82
CA CYS A 78 -6.91 8.05 3.01
C CYS A 78 -6.86 7.51 4.43
N TYR A 79 -5.69 7.53 5.07
CA TYR A 79 -5.52 7.12 6.47
C TYR A 79 -6.19 8.10 7.45
N SER A 80 -6.04 9.40 7.22
CA SER A 80 -6.58 10.44 8.10
C SER A 80 -8.10 10.55 8.04
N THR A 81 -8.70 10.27 6.87
CA THR A 81 -10.15 10.39 6.64
C THR A 81 -10.88 9.04 6.63
N PHE A 82 -10.16 7.93 6.48
CA PHE A 82 -10.71 6.61 6.17
C PHE A 82 -11.66 6.62 4.96
N LYS A 83 -11.30 7.41 3.94
CA LYS A 83 -11.99 7.48 2.65
C LYS A 83 -10.99 7.39 1.51
N TYR A 84 -11.41 6.85 0.40
CA TYR A 84 -10.69 6.93 -0.86
C TYR A 84 -11.66 7.43 -1.92
N GLU A 85 -11.37 8.60 -2.48
CA GLU A 85 -12.38 9.37 -3.23
C GLU A 85 -13.62 9.57 -2.34
N ASP A 86 -14.79 9.10 -2.76
CA ASP A 86 -16.04 9.15 -1.98
C ASP A 86 -16.37 7.83 -1.26
N PHE A 87 -15.51 6.82 -1.36
CA PHE A 87 -15.77 5.50 -0.79
C PHE A 87 -15.23 5.38 0.66
N PRO A 88 -16.04 4.90 1.61
CA PRO A 88 -15.55 4.64 2.97
C PRO A 88 -14.62 3.41 2.98
N LEU A 89 -13.50 3.53 3.69
CA LEU A 89 -12.52 2.47 3.89
C LEU A 89 -12.70 1.80 5.25
N GLN A 90 -12.31 0.53 5.36
CA GLN A 90 -12.07 -0.06 6.67
C GLN A 90 -10.93 0.69 7.36
N LYS A 91 -11.06 0.89 8.68
CA LYS A 91 -9.99 1.49 9.46
C LYS A 91 -8.75 0.62 9.41
N PHE A 92 -7.61 1.26 9.12
CA PHE A 92 -6.31 0.62 9.09
C PHE A 92 -5.28 1.48 9.80
N ILE A 93 -4.21 0.85 10.27
CA ILE A 93 -3.02 1.52 10.80
C ILE A 93 -1.94 1.46 9.73
N LEU A 94 -1.48 2.63 9.30
CA LEU A 94 -0.37 2.76 8.37
C LEU A 94 0.96 2.65 9.12
N TYR A 95 1.93 1.96 8.53
CA TYR A 95 3.31 1.92 8.99
C TYR A 95 4.26 2.03 7.80
N THR A 96 5.38 2.74 8.02
CA THR A 96 6.52 2.80 7.11
C THR A 96 7.74 2.17 7.82
N PRO A 97 8.71 1.57 7.11
CA PRO A 97 9.94 1.09 7.73
C PRO A 97 10.62 2.20 8.53
N GLY A 98 11.03 1.88 9.75
CA GLY A 98 11.70 2.83 10.65
C GLY A 98 10.78 3.77 11.42
N TYR A 99 9.47 3.85 11.10
CA TYR A 99 8.56 4.79 11.75
C TYR A 99 7.18 4.17 12.04
N HIS A 100 6.68 4.39 13.26
CA HIS A 100 5.24 4.35 13.50
C HIS A 100 4.63 5.62 12.89
N TYR A 101 3.58 5.49 12.09
CA TYR A 101 3.03 6.63 11.34
C TYR A 101 2.57 7.81 12.20
N VAL A 102 2.27 7.57 13.48
CA VAL A 102 2.03 8.62 14.49
C VAL A 102 3.18 9.65 14.55
N HIS A 103 4.39 9.28 14.11
CA HIS A 103 5.56 10.15 14.09
C HIS A 103 5.89 10.74 12.71
N PHE A 104 5.23 10.35 11.62
CA PHE A 104 5.67 10.79 10.28
C PHE A 104 5.34 12.27 10.01
N TYR A 105 4.22 12.77 10.54
CA TYR A 105 3.81 14.18 10.39
C TYR A 105 4.28 15.11 11.51
N THR A 106 5.04 14.62 12.48
CA THR A 106 5.66 15.50 13.48
C THR A 106 6.99 16.10 12.98
N PHE A 107 7.54 15.62 11.86
CA PHE A 107 8.89 15.97 11.38
C PHE A 107 8.96 16.40 9.90
N ILE A 108 7.84 16.66 9.24
CA ILE A 108 7.74 17.31 7.93
C ILE A 108 6.78 18.48 8.08
#